data_AF-A0A341EQY8-F1
#
_entry.id   AF-A0A341EQY8-F1
#
_cell.length_a   1.000
_cell.length_b   1.000
_cell.length_c   1.000
_cell.angle_alpha   90.00
_cell.angle_beta   90.00
_cell.angle_gamma   90.00
#
_symmetry.space_group_name_H-M   'P 1'
#
loop_
_entity.id
_entity.type
_entity.pdbx_description
1 polymer ?
#
loop_
_entity_poly.entity_id
_entity_poly.type
_entity_poly.pdbx_seq_one_letter_code
_entity_poly.pdbx_strand_id
1 'polypeptide(L)'
;MRAALLACALLAGPVAAQEITYSDAATAECLAGAQEFTDQRACIGLSSNLCMEAPGGYSTYGMGGCLDAELTFWDGLLNENYRARMVQSKSADEDAALYQPELPSQAEALRDMQRAWITFRDAACDYERSQWGGGTGGGPATLACLMQMTAEQALRLGAAY
;
A
#
# COMPACT_ATOMS: atom_id res chain seq x y z
N MET A 1 -51.64 -10.64 47.50
CA MET A 1 -50.74 -9.52 47.20
C MET A 1 -49.61 -10.04 46.32
N ARG A 2 -49.63 -9.71 45.02
CA ARG A 2 -48.64 -10.19 44.03
C ARG A 2 -47.57 -9.11 43.87
N ALA A 3 -46.34 -9.38 44.27
CA ALA A 3 -45.20 -8.52 43.98
C ALA A 3 -44.76 -8.77 42.53
N ALA A 4 -44.80 -7.72 41.70
CA ALA A 4 -44.36 -7.76 40.32
C ALA A 4 -42.83 -7.59 40.26
N LEU A 5 -42.14 -8.59 39.69
CA LEU A 5 -40.75 -8.51 39.28
C LEU A 5 -40.67 -7.65 38.01
N LEU A 6 -40.04 -6.47 38.09
CA LEU A 6 -39.66 -5.68 36.91
C LEU A 6 -38.47 -6.36 36.22
N ALA A 7 -38.71 -6.93 35.04
CA ALA A 7 -37.66 -7.38 34.14
C ALA A 7 -37.11 -6.17 33.36
N CYS A 8 -35.88 -5.76 33.62
CA CYS A 8 -35.14 -4.84 32.75
C CYS A 8 -34.70 -5.60 31.49
N ALA A 9 -35.40 -5.41 30.38
CA ALA A 9 -34.97 -5.86 29.08
C ALA A 9 -33.86 -4.92 28.56
N LEU A 10 -32.60 -5.38 28.64
CA LEU A 10 -31.48 -4.76 27.93
C LEU A 10 -31.66 -5.00 26.43
N LEU A 11 -32.12 -3.99 25.70
CA LEU A 11 -32.14 -3.99 24.24
C LEU A 11 -30.69 -3.84 23.74
N ALA A 12 -30.02 -4.95 23.46
CA ALA A 12 -28.78 -4.96 22.70
C ALA A 12 -29.10 -4.58 21.25
N GLY A 13 -29.02 -3.29 20.93
CA GLY A 13 -29.05 -2.81 19.55
C GLY A 13 -27.79 -3.26 18.78
N PRO A 14 -27.87 -3.42 17.46
CA PRO A 14 -26.70 -3.76 16.65
C PRO A 14 -25.66 -2.63 16.78
N VAL A 15 -24.45 -2.97 17.18
CA VAL A 15 -23.30 -2.06 17.07
C VAL A 15 -23.01 -1.96 15.57
N ALA A 16 -23.41 -0.86 14.94
CA ALA A 16 -22.94 -0.55 13.60
C ALA A 16 -21.44 -0.27 13.69
N ALA A 17 -20.61 -1.21 13.22
CA ALA A 17 -19.23 -0.91 12.90
C ALA A 17 -19.24 0.25 11.89
N GLN A 18 -18.49 1.31 12.18
CA GLN A 18 -18.39 2.46 11.28
C GLN A 18 -17.70 1.98 10.00
N GLU A 19 -18.47 1.86 8.92
CA GLU A 19 -17.98 1.43 7.62
C GLU A 19 -17.12 2.55 7.02
N ILE A 20 -15.87 2.24 6.72
CA ILE A 20 -14.98 3.19 6.04
C ILE A 20 -15.39 3.31 4.58
N THR A 21 -15.43 4.54 4.06
CA THR A 21 -15.68 4.80 2.64
C THR A 21 -14.36 5.14 1.95
N TYR A 22 -13.86 4.22 1.13
CA TYR A 22 -12.59 4.35 0.43
C TYR A 22 -12.80 4.33 -1.10
N SER A 23 -11.96 5.06 -1.84
CA SER A 23 -11.89 5.01 -3.31
C SER A 23 -10.49 5.34 -3.82
N ASP A 24 -10.00 4.59 -4.81
CA ASP A 24 -8.72 4.84 -5.49
C ASP A 24 -8.71 6.12 -6.35
N ALA A 25 -9.87 6.76 -6.55
CA ALA A 25 -10.07 7.80 -7.55
C ALA A 25 -9.09 8.97 -7.42
N ALA A 26 -8.86 9.49 -6.22
CA ALA A 26 -7.97 10.64 -6.02
C ALA A 26 -6.51 10.32 -6.39
N THR A 27 -6.02 9.16 -5.97
CA THR A 27 -4.68 8.70 -6.32
C THR A 27 -4.55 8.43 -7.82
N ALA A 28 -5.53 7.74 -8.41
CA ALA A 28 -5.54 7.43 -9.83
C ALA A 28 -5.64 8.67 -10.73
N GLU A 29 -6.48 9.64 -10.36
CA GLU A 29 -6.63 10.91 -11.09
C GLU A 29 -5.36 11.75 -11.00
N CYS A 30 -4.72 11.81 -9.82
CA CYS A 30 -3.43 12.47 -9.65
C CYS A 30 -2.36 11.84 -10.56
N LEU A 31 -2.26 10.50 -10.56
CA LEU A 31 -1.31 9.78 -11.41
C LEU A 31 -1.55 10.01 -12.90
N ALA A 32 -2.81 10.11 -13.33
CA ALA A 32 -3.15 10.40 -14.72
C ALA A 32 -2.70 11.81 -15.17
N GLY A 33 -2.61 12.76 -14.23
CA GLY A 33 -2.13 14.13 -14.48
C GLY A 33 -0.62 14.33 -14.25
N ALA A 34 0.06 13.41 -13.57
CA ALA A 34 1.45 13.53 -13.18
C ALA A 34 2.41 13.15 -14.32
N GLN A 35 3.32 14.06 -14.70
CA GLN A 35 4.26 13.84 -15.79
C GLN A 35 5.64 13.42 -15.27
N GLU A 36 6.10 14.08 -14.21
CA GLU A 36 7.42 13.83 -13.63
C GLU A 36 7.32 12.86 -12.45
N PHE A 37 8.41 12.14 -12.18
CA PHE A 37 8.49 11.21 -11.05
C PHE A 37 8.20 11.92 -9.70
N THR A 38 8.58 13.18 -9.57
CA THR A 38 8.27 14.00 -8.38
C THR A 38 6.78 14.24 -8.20
N ASP A 39 6.07 14.46 -9.32
CA ASP A 39 4.62 14.70 -9.31
C ASP A 39 3.89 13.41 -8.97
N GLN A 40 4.33 12.28 -9.53
CA GLN A 40 3.78 10.97 -9.23
C GLN A 40 3.95 10.60 -7.75
N ARG A 41 5.11 10.92 -7.16
CA ARG A 41 5.35 10.72 -5.72
C ARG A 41 4.42 11.57 -4.84
N ALA A 42 3.97 12.73 -5.31
CA ALA A 42 3.02 13.56 -4.57
C ALA A 42 1.61 12.97 -4.53
N CYS A 43 1.29 11.99 -5.39
CA CYS A 43 0.00 11.29 -5.39
C CYS A 43 -0.12 10.26 -4.26
N ILE A 44 0.98 9.85 -3.65
CA ILE A 44 1.01 8.80 -2.63
C ILE A 44 0.27 9.28 -1.38
N GLY A 45 -0.73 8.52 -0.95
CA GLY A 45 -1.54 8.78 0.23
C GLY A 45 -2.79 9.62 -0.04
N LEU A 46 -3.06 10.09 -1.26
CA LEU A 46 -4.20 10.98 -1.52
C LEU A 46 -5.54 10.32 -1.20
N SER A 47 -5.75 9.08 -1.67
CA SER A 47 -7.00 8.35 -1.44
C SER A 47 -7.20 7.97 0.03
N SER A 48 -6.14 7.51 0.71
CA SER A 48 -6.17 7.14 2.11
C SER A 48 -6.39 8.36 3.01
N ASN A 49 -5.79 9.51 2.71
CA ASN A 49 -6.03 10.76 3.44
C ASN A 49 -7.48 11.22 3.33
N LEU A 50 -8.06 11.23 2.12
CA LEU A 50 -9.48 11.56 1.92
C LEU A 50 -10.40 10.58 2.67
N CYS A 51 -10.06 9.28 2.66
CA CYS A 51 -10.78 8.27 3.43
C CYS A 51 -10.70 8.53 4.95
N MET A 52 -9.56 8.99 5.47
CA MET A 52 -9.39 9.30 6.89
C MET A 52 -10.18 10.53 7.35
N GLU A 53 -10.39 11.49 6.45
CA GLU A 53 -11.21 12.68 6.72
C GLU A 53 -12.72 12.37 6.74
N ALA A 54 -13.13 11.23 6.16
CA ALA A 54 -14.51 10.77 6.16
C ALA A 54 -14.94 10.19 7.52
N PRO A 55 -16.26 10.14 7.82
CA PRO A 55 -16.76 9.52 9.04
C PRO A 55 -16.24 8.08 9.23
N GLY A 56 -15.71 7.79 10.42
CA GLY A 56 -15.12 6.49 10.77
C GLY A 56 -13.65 6.33 10.40
N GLY A 57 -13.15 7.09 9.42
CA GLY A 57 -11.78 7.02 8.91
C GLY A 57 -10.70 7.55 9.87
N TYR A 58 -11.04 8.53 10.72
CA TYR A 58 -10.10 9.14 11.66
C TYR A 58 -9.75 8.26 12.88
N SER A 59 -10.51 7.19 13.12
CA SER A 59 -10.20 6.25 14.20
C SER A 59 -8.96 5.43 13.85
N THR A 60 -8.20 4.94 14.82
CA THR A 60 -7.02 4.09 14.52
C THR A 60 -7.38 2.89 13.63
N TYR A 61 -8.55 2.29 13.87
CA TYR A 61 -9.07 1.21 13.02
C TYR A 61 -9.37 1.70 11.59
N GLY A 62 -10.05 2.84 11.47
CA GLY A 62 -10.38 3.44 10.19
C GLY A 62 -9.14 3.85 9.40
N MET A 63 -8.16 4.48 10.05
CA MET A 63 -6.89 4.86 9.44
C MET A 63 -6.18 3.63 8.88
N GLY A 64 -6.14 2.54 9.65
CA GLY A 64 -5.59 1.28 9.18
C GLY A 64 -6.28 0.79 7.91
N GLY A 65 -7.61 0.74 7.91
CA GLY A 65 -8.36 0.30 6.72
C GLY A 65 -8.18 1.21 5.51
N CYS A 66 -8.12 2.54 5.69
CA CYS A 66 -7.86 3.49 4.60
C CYS A 66 -6.46 3.29 3.98
N LEU A 67 -5.43 3.08 4.82
CA LEU A 67 -4.05 2.86 4.37
C LEU A 67 -3.88 1.49 3.70
N ASP A 68 -4.51 0.46 4.23
CA ASP A 68 -4.46 -0.90 3.66
C ASP A 68 -5.12 -0.97 2.29
N ALA A 69 -6.22 -0.24 2.11
CA ALA A 69 -6.90 -0.14 0.83
C ALA A 69 -6.03 0.55 -0.23
N GLU A 70 -5.38 1.67 0.09
CA GLU A 70 -4.47 2.33 -0.86
C GLU A 70 -3.17 1.53 -1.07
N LEU A 71 -2.65 0.86 -0.04
CA LEU A 71 -1.56 -0.10 -0.19
C LEU A 71 -1.91 -1.19 -1.21
N THR A 72 -3.15 -1.71 -1.19
CA THR A 72 -3.61 -2.71 -2.16
C THR A 72 -3.59 -2.17 -3.60
N PHE A 73 -4.01 -0.91 -3.80
CA PHE A 73 -3.90 -0.24 -5.08
C PHE A 73 -2.44 -0.15 -5.56
N TRP A 74 -1.53 0.30 -4.70
CA TRP A 74 -0.11 0.43 -5.02
C TRP A 74 0.57 -0.93 -5.26
N ASP A 75 0.21 -1.98 -4.52
CA ASP A 75 0.72 -3.33 -4.74
C ASP A 75 0.26 -3.89 -6.10
N GLY A 76 -0.98 -3.61 -6.50
CA GLY A 76 -1.48 -3.92 -7.85
C GLY A 76 -0.61 -3.29 -8.94
N LEU A 77 -0.35 -1.99 -8.82
CA LEU A 77 0.49 -1.24 -9.76
C LEU A 77 1.95 -1.73 -9.75
N LEU A 78 2.50 -2.06 -8.58
CA LEU A 78 3.84 -2.62 -8.44
C LEU A 78 3.96 -3.93 -9.23
N ASN A 79 3.02 -4.84 -9.06
CA ASN A 79 3.03 -6.15 -9.71
C ASN A 79 2.81 -6.04 -11.22
N GLU A 80 2.01 -5.08 -11.68
CA GLU A 80 1.88 -4.76 -13.10
C GLU A 80 3.22 -4.28 -13.70
N ASN A 81 3.84 -3.28 -13.08
CA ASN A 81 5.08 -2.71 -13.55
C ASN A 81 6.25 -3.71 -13.48
N TYR A 82 6.31 -4.54 -12.44
CA TYR A 82 7.28 -5.62 -12.34
C TYR A 82 7.16 -6.62 -13.50
N ARG A 83 5.93 -7.05 -13.84
CA ARG A 83 5.69 -7.96 -14.97
C ARG A 83 6.12 -7.33 -16.29
N ALA A 84 5.76 -6.08 -16.52
CA ALA A 84 6.15 -5.35 -17.73
C ALA A 84 7.68 -5.25 -17.84
N ARG A 85 8.36 -4.89 -16.76
CA ARG A 85 9.83 -4.81 -16.73
C ARG A 85 10.49 -6.17 -16.93
N MET A 86 9.95 -7.22 -16.33
CA MET A 86 10.47 -8.58 -16.48
C MET A 86 10.41 -9.07 -17.93
N VAL A 87 9.36 -8.72 -18.68
CA VAL A 87 9.28 -8.99 -20.12
C VAL A 87 10.41 -8.28 -20.87
N GLN A 88 10.61 -6.99 -20.61
CA GLN A 88 11.67 -6.20 -21.24
C GLN A 88 13.06 -6.74 -20.91
N SER A 89 13.33 -7.06 -19.65
CA SER A 89 14.61 -7.61 -19.20
C SER A 89 14.91 -8.96 -19.85
N LYS A 90 13.91 -9.84 -20.00
CA LYS A 90 14.10 -11.12 -20.71
C LYS A 90 14.41 -10.93 -22.20
N SER A 91 13.73 -9.99 -22.85
CA SER A 91 14.03 -9.65 -24.25
C SER A 91 15.48 -9.15 -24.40
N ALA A 92 15.93 -8.29 -23.48
CA ALA A 92 17.31 -7.79 -23.47
C ALA A 92 18.33 -8.92 -23.22
N ASP A 93 18.00 -9.88 -22.36
CA ASP A 93 18.85 -11.05 -22.09
C ASP A 93 18.95 -11.97 -23.31
N GLU A 94 17.86 -12.16 -24.06
CA GLU A 94 17.86 -12.92 -25.33
C GLU A 94 18.76 -12.26 -26.39
N ASP A 95 18.68 -10.93 -26.53
CA ASP A 95 19.55 -10.17 -27.44
C ASP A 95 21.02 -10.23 -27.01
N ALA A 96 21.29 -10.08 -25.71
CA ALA A 96 22.64 -10.18 -25.16
C ALA A 96 23.25 -11.56 -25.38
N ALA A 97 22.46 -12.64 -25.27
CA ALA A 97 22.95 -13.99 -25.51
C ALA A 97 23.50 -14.19 -26.94
N LEU A 98 23.04 -13.40 -27.92
CA LEU A 98 23.50 -13.48 -29.32
C LEU A 98 24.78 -12.68 -29.57
N TYR A 99 24.96 -11.54 -28.91
CA TYR A 99 26.01 -10.57 -29.26
C TYR A 99 26.99 -10.25 -28.14
N GLN A 100 26.60 -10.44 -26.88
CA GLN A 100 27.33 -10.05 -25.66
C GLN A 100 27.03 -11.03 -24.50
N PRO A 101 27.31 -12.34 -24.65
CA PRO A 101 26.90 -13.38 -23.68
C PRO A 101 27.55 -13.26 -22.29
N GLU A 102 28.59 -12.43 -22.16
CA GLU A 102 29.26 -12.12 -20.89
C GLU A 102 28.50 -11.11 -20.02
N LEU A 103 27.47 -10.44 -20.54
CA LEU A 103 26.69 -9.47 -19.77
C LEU A 103 25.84 -10.18 -18.69
N PRO A 104 25.67 -9.57 -17.51
CA PRO A 104 24.77 -10.09 -16.48
C PRO A 104 23.33 -10.14 -16.97
N SER A 105 22.57 -11.17 -16.56
CA SER A 105 21.13 -11.25 -16.82
C SER A 105 20.39 -10.12 -16.10
N GLN A 106 19.71 -9.28 -16.88
CA GLN A 106 18.84 -8.24 -16.36
C GLN A 106 17.62 -8.85 -15.65
N ALA A 107 17.07 -9.95 -16.16
CA ALA A 107 15.91 -10.60 -15.54
C ALA A 107 16.25 -11.15 -14.15
N GLU A 108 17.41 -11.78 -13.99
CA GLU A 108 17.89 -12.25 -12.69
C GLU A 108 18.19 -11.09 -11.74
N ALA A 109 18.89 -10.05 -12.23
CA ALA A 109 19.17 -8.86 -11.44
C ALA A 109 17.89 -8.15 -10.96
N LEU A 110 16.88 -8.02 -11.82
CA LEU A 110 15.58 -7.44 -11.47
C LEU A 110 14.85 -8.25 -10.39
N ARG A 111 14.82 -9.58 -10.53
CA ARG A 111 14.21 -10.49 -9.55
C ARG A 111 14.90 -10.36 -8.19
N ASP A 112 16.22 -10.36 -8.19
CA ASP A 112 17.02 -10.36 -6.97
C ASP A 112 16.93 -9.00 -6.25
N MET A 113 16.92 -7.90 -7.01
CA MET A 113 16.63 -6.55 -6.49
C MET A 113 15.27 -6.49 -5.81
N GLN A 114 14.20 -7.04 -6.42
CA GLN A 114 12.87 -7.02 -5.82
C GLN A 114 12.79 -7.83 -4.52
N ARG A 115 13.42 -9.01 -4.48
CA ARG A 115 13.45 -9.83 -3.26
C ARG A 115 14.20 -9.15 -2.12
N ALA A 116 15.32 -8.50 -2.43
CA ALA A 116 16.06 -7.71 -1.46
C ALA A 116 15.24 -6.50 -0.98
N TRP A 117 14.54 -5.82 -1.90
CA TRP A 117 13.67 -4.69 -1.58
C TRP A 117 12.52 -5.09 -0.65
N ILE A 118 11.85 -6.22 -0.86
CA ILE A 118 10.80 -6.71 0.05
C ILE A 118 11.35 -6.88 1.47
N THR A 119 12.52 -7.51 1.60
CA THR A 119 13.17 -7.71 2.90
C THR A 119 13.50 -6.37 3.57
N PHE A 120 14.00 -5.41 2.80
CA PHE A 120 14.27 -4.06 3.30
C PHE A 120 12.98 -3.33 3.72
N ARG A 121 11.93 -3.38 2.91
CA ARG A 121 10.62 -2.76 3.20
C ARG A 121 10.06 -3.28 4.50
N ASP A 122 10.00 -4.59 4.65
CA ASP A 122 9.39 -5.21 5.83
C ASP A 122 10.20 -4.85 7.09
N ALA A 123 11.53 -4.90 7.03
CA ALA A 123 12.40 -4.48 8.14
C ALA A 123 12.29 -2.98 8.46
N ALA A 124 12.17 -2.12 7.44
CA ALA A 124 11.99 -0.69 7.63
C ALA A 124 10.64 -0.39 8.31
N CYS A 125 9.56 -1.03 7.88
CA CYS A 125 8.25 -0.81 8.47
C CYS A 125 8.09 -1.43 9.86
N ASP A 126 8.79 -2.53 10.17
CA ASP A 126 8.92 -3.03 11.54
C ASP A 126 9.67 -2.03 12.45
N TYR A 127 10.72 -1.39 11.92
CA TYR A 127 11.40 -0.32 12.63
C TYR A 127 10.48 0.90 12.86
N GLU A 128 9.71 1.32 11.85
CA GLU A 128 8.71 2.39 12.01
C GLU A 128 7.72 2.06 13.13
N ARG A 129 7.18 0.82 13.13
CA ARG A 129 6.27 0.36 14.19
C ARG A 129 6.90 0.43 15.58
N SER A 130 8.20 0.11 15.70
CA SER A 130 8.90 0.11 16.99
C SER A 130 8.93 1.50 17.65
N GLN A 131 8.86 2.58 16.87
CA GLN A 131 8.81 3.95 17.38
C GLN A 131 7.51 4.28 18.14
N TRP A 132 6.47 3.46 17.99
CA TRP A 132 5.16 3.65 18.60
C TRP A 132 4.96 2.86 19.91
N GLY A 133 5.97 2.07 20.32
CA GLY A 133 5.88 1.23 21.51
C GLY A 133 4.69 0.26 21.46
N GLY A 134 3.85 0.27 22.50
CA GLY A 134 2.63 -0.54 22.60
C GLY A 134 1.33 0.19 22.23
N GLY A 135 1.41 1.40 21.68
CA GLY A 135 0.24 2.22 21.35
C GLY A 135 -0.53 1.72 20.14
N THR A 136 -1.82 2.05 20.06
CA THR A 136 -2.69 1.62 18.94
C THR A 136 -2.27 2.26 17.60
N GLY A 137 -1.61 3.42 17.63
CA GLY A 137 -1.08 4.10 16.44
C GLY A 137 -0.02 3.31 15.66
N GLY A 138 0.60 2.29 16.27
CA GLY A 138 1.59 1.45 15.58
C GLY A 138 1.02 0.69 14.37
N GLY A 139 -0.28 0.35 14.39
CA GLY A 139 -0.93 -0.30 13.25
C GLY A 139 -0.95 0.60 12.01
N PRO A 140 -1.63 1.76 12.05
CA PRO A 140 -1.60 2.75 10.97
C PRO A 140 -0.19 3.18 10.55
N ALA A 141 0.73 3.35 11.49
CA ALA A 141 2.11 3.71 11.14
C ALA A 141 2.81 2.65 10.28
N THR A 142 2.60 1.37 10.60
CA THR A 142 3.13 0.25 9.78
C THR A 142 2.54 0.29 8.37
N LEU A 143 1.22 0.46 8.27
CA LEU A 143 0.52 0.48 6.99
C LEU A 143 0.89 1.70 6.15
N ALA A 144 1.07 2.87 6.76
CA ALA A 144 1.55 4.06 6.06
C ALA A 144 2.97 3.86 5.49
N CYS A 145 3.87 3.25 6.26
CA CYS A 145 5.20 2.88 5.76
C CYS A 145 5.12 1.92 4.57
N LEU A 146 4.35 0.84 4.71
CA LEU A 146 4.19 -0.17 3.66
C LEU A 146 3.61 0.46 2.39
N MET A 147 2.58 1.28 2.51
CA MET A 147 1.94 2.01 1.41
C MET A 147 2.96 2.91 0.71
N GLN A 148 3.65 3.76 1.46
CA GLN A 148 4.64 4.71 0.91
C GLN A 148 5.73 3.98 0.14
N MET A 149 6.37 2.98 0.75
CA MET A 149 7.48 2.26 0.12
C MET A 149 7.04 1.44 -1.09
N THR A 150 5.86 0.82 -1.02
CA THR A 150 5.29 0.05 -2.14
C THR A 150 4.94 0.96 -3.31
N ALA A 151 4.36 2.12 -3.04
CA ALA A 151 4.07 3.12 -4.06
C ALA A 151 5.33 3.63 -4.76
N GLU A 152 6.36 4.00 -3.99
CA GLU A 152 7.64 4.45 -4.55
C GLU A 152 8.32 3.39 -5.43
N GLN A 153 8.24 2.12 -5.03
CA GLN A 153 8.77 1.01 -5.81
C GLN A 153 7.93 0.75 -7.07
N ALA A 154 6.60 0.86 -6.98
CA ALA A 154 5.71 0.78 -8.14
C ALA A 154 6.09 1.83 -9.19
N LEU A 155 6.28 3.09 -8.76
CA LEU A 155 6.69 4.19 -9.63
C LEU A 155 8.09 3.96 -10.23
N ARG A 156 9.06 3.49 -9.43
CA ARG A 156 10.41 3.16 -9.91
C ARG A 156 10.38 2.11 -11.03
N LEU A 157 9.55 1.08 -10.88
CA LEU A 157 9.40 0.04 -11.90
C LEU A 157 8.62 0.52 -13.14
N GLY A 158 7.74 1.50 -12.98
CA GLY A 158 6.96 2.10 -14.07
C GLY A 158 7.73 3.17 -14.87
N ALA A 159 8.77 3.78 -14.28
CA ALA A 159 9.54 4.82 -14.93
C ALA A 159 10.28 4.31 -16.18
N ALA A 160 10.06 4.96 -17.32
CA ALA A 160 10.90 4.79 -18.50
C ALA A 160 12.26 5.45 -18.24
N TYR A 161 13.35 4.78 -18.63
CA TYR A 161 14.71 5.33 -18.61
C TYR A 161 15.06 5.93 -19.97
#